data_AF-A0A0V8QIP1-F1
#
_entry.id   AF-A0A0V8QIP1-F1
#
_cell.length_a   1.000
_cell.length_b   1.000
_cell.length_c   1.000
_cell.angle_alpha   90.00
_cell.angle_beta   90.00
_cell.angle_gamma   90.00
#
_symmetry.space_group_name_H-M   'P 1'
#
loop_
_entity.id
_entity.type
_entity.pdbx_description
1 polymer ?
#
loop_
_entity_poly.entity_id
_entity_poly.type
_entity_poly.pdbx_seq_one_letter_code
_entity_poly.pdbx_strand_id
1 'polypeptide(L)'
;MYFPDRKIVERVKEQYPEGSRVELIHMEDPYRIEMTAGLKGTVTSVDDTGTIHVHWDNGCCLGVVYGEDSCKKLDTVKVICYNDEETWDSRDDAMEFYLKAMASSEGSEQSRYAKIVSELAMGKAVCTDSEE
;
A
#
# COMPACT_ATOMS: atom_id res chain seq x y z
N MET A 1 -12.85 24.72 12.92
CA MET A 1 -13.14 23.51 12.12
C MET A 1 -13.07 23.92 10.67
N TYR A 2 -11.99 23.55 10.00
CA TYR A 2 -11.83 23.79 8.56
C TYR A 2 -12.46 22.60 7.84
N PHE A 3 -13.45 22.86 6.98
CA PHE A 3 -14.04 21.82 6.15
C PHE A 3 -13.58 22.05 4.72
N PRO A 4 -12.86 21.08 4.11
CA PRO A 4 -12.45 21.19 2.73
C PRO A 4 -13.67 21.22 1.80
N ASP A 5 -13.51 21.83 0.62
CA ASP A 5 -14.55 21.85 -0.41
C ASP A 5 -14.93 20.42 -0.81
N ARG A 6 -16.20 20.20 -1.17
CA ARG A 6 -16.71 18.88 -1.56
C ARG A 6 -15.87 18.22 -2.66
N LYS A 7 -15.34 19.00 -3.61
CA LYS A 7 -14.47 18.48 -4.68
C LYS A 7 -13.16 17.91 -4.15
N ILE A 8 -12.64 18.46 -3.06
CA ILE A 8 -11.43 17.97 -2.41
C ILE A 8 -11.74 16.65 -1.71
N VAL A 9 -12.86 16.59 -0.97
CA VAL A 9 -13.31 15.35 -0.30
C VAL A 9 -13.52 14.23 -1.31
N GLU A 10 -14.19 14.49 -2.43
CA GLU A 10 -14.38 13.51 -3.50
C GLU A 10 -13.04 13.02 -4.06
N ARG A 11 -12.08 13.92 -4.29
CA ARG A 11 -10.73 13.54 -4.74
C ARG A 11 -9.98 12.70 -3.70
N VAL A 12 -10.15 12.96 -2.40
CA VAL A 12 -9.56 12.14 -1.34
C VAL A 12 -10.19 10.75 -1.35
N LYS A 13 -11.52 10.65 -1.47
CA LYS A 13 -12.25 9.37 -1.61
C LYS A 13 -11.76 8.56 -2.82
N GLU A 14 -11.53 9.21 -3.95
CA GLU A 14 -11.01 8.58 -5.16
C GLU A 14 -9.54 8.12 -5.02
N GLN A 15 -8.71 8.90 -4.33
CA GLN A 15 -7.31 8.54 -4.12
C GLN A 15 -7.15 7.40 -3.10
N TYR A 16 -7.95 7.43 -2.03
CA TYR A 16 -7.89 6.49 -0.91
C TYR A 16 -9.19 5.69 -0.77
N PRO A 17 -9.52 4.80 -1.73
CA PRO A 17 -10.65 3.91 -1.59
C PRO A 17 -10.43 2.92 -0.43
N GLU A 18 -11.53 2.38 0.11
CA GLU A 18 -11.51 1.31 1.10
C GLU A 18 -10.59 0.16 0.66
N GLY A 19 -9.80 -0.37 1.60
CA GLY A 19 -8.79 -1.39 1.35
C GLY A 19 -7.45 -0.86 0.83
N SER A 20 -7.32 0.44 0.54
CA SER A 20 -6.03 1.03 0.16
C SER A 20 -5.04 0.94 1.29
N ARG A 21 -3.80 0.58 0.97
CA ARG A 21 -2.70 0.61 1.92
C ARG A 21 -2.06 1.99 1.97
N VAL A 22 -1.79 2.47 3.18
CA VAL A 22 -1.22 3.80 3.42
C VAL A 22 -0.09 3.73 4.43
N GLU A 23 0.82 4.69 4.33
CA GLU A 23 1.87 4.93 5.31
C GLU A 23 1.71 6.32 5.92
N LEU A 24 1.79 6.40 7.24
CA LEU A 24 1.75 7.64 8.01
C LEU A 24 3.00 8.46 7.71
N ILE A 25 2.83 9.71 7.28
CA ILE A 25 3.92 10.66 7.07
C ILE A 25 4.03 11.59 8.27
N HIS A 26 2.89 12.08 8.75
CA HIS A 26 2.83 13.01 9.87
C HIS A 26 1.50 12.88 10.60
N MET A 27 1.56 13.01 11.92
CA MET A 27 0.39 13.03 12.80
C MET A 27 0.52 14.21 13.77
N GLU A 28 -0.47 15.08 13.80
CA GLU A 28 -0.48 16.26 14.67
C GLU A 28 -1.12 15.91 16.04
N ASP A 29 -0.58 14.90 16.74
CA ASP A 29 -1.04 14.51 18.08
C ASP A 29 0.15 14.17 19.00
N PRO A 30 0.47 15.02 20.00
CA PRO A 30 1.60 14.80 20.91
C PRO A 30 1.36 13.71 21.96
N TYR A 31 0.12 13.24 22.14
CA TYR A 31 -0.24 12.18 23.08
C TYR A 31 -0.19 10.79 22.44
N ARG A 32 -0.24 10.72 21.12
CA ARG A 32 -0.19 9.47 20.33
C ARG A 32 1.23 9.12 19.91
N ILE A 33 2.07 8.83 20.90
CA ILE A 33 3.49 8.46 20.68
C ILE A 33 3.69 7.22 19.79
N GLU A 34 2.67 6.37 19.64
CA GLU A 34 2.67 5.19 18.79
C GLU A 34 2.48 5.51 17.29
N MET A 35 2.00 6.72 16.97
CA MET A 35 1.79 7.18 15.60
C MET A 35 3.08 7.77 15.03
N THR A 36 4.08 6.91 14.84
CA THR A 36 5.37 7.32 14.24
C THR A 36 5.28 7.33 12.71
N ALA A 37 5.95 8.29 12.06
CA ALA A 37 6.11 8.28 10.61
C ALA A 37 6.70 6.96 10.12
N GLY A 38 6.18 6.43 9.01
CA GLY A 38 6.51 5.10 8.49
C GLY A 38 5.55 3.99 8.96
N LEU A 39 4.64 4.28 9.91
CA LEU A 39 3.62 3.30 10.30
C LEU A 39 2.66 3.04 9.13
N LYS A 40 2.37 1.77 8.88
CA LYS A 40 1.47 1.35 7.82
C LYS A 40 0.07 1.05 8.35
N GLY A 41 -0.92 1.20 7.49
CA GLY A 41 -2.31 0.96 7.80
C GLY A 41 -3.14 0.75 6.56
N THR A 42 -4.37 0.29 6.77
CA THR A 42 -5.35 0.01 5.72
C THR A 42 -6.53 0.93 5.87
N VAL A 43 -6.88 1.65 4.80
CA VAL A 43 -8.02 2.56 4.77
C VAL A 43 -9.31 1.77 4.92
N THR A 44 -10.11 2.13 5.91
CA THR A 44 -11.44 1.55 6.13
C THR A 44 -12.54 2.40 5.51
N SER A 45 -12.42 3.72 5.56
CA SER A 45 -13.42 4.63 5.00
C SER A 45 -12.87 6.04 4.90
N VAL A 46 -13.56 6.91 4.15
CA VAL A 46 -13.28 8.34 4.11
C VAL A 46 -14.60 9.08 4.32
N ASP A 47 -14.63 9.95 5.31
CA ASP A 47 -15.83 10.65 5.75
C ASP A 47 -16.08 11.92 4.92
N ASP A 48 -17.27 12.50 5.06
CA ASP A 48 -17.69 13.69 4.28
C ASP A 48 -16.92 14.97 4.65
N THR A 49 -16.09 14.91 5.70
CA THR A 49 -15.15 15.95 6.10
C THR A 49 -13.78 15.81 5.43
N GLY A 50 -13.53 14.74 4.68
CA GLY A 50 -12.22 14.43 4.08
C GLY A 50 -11.26 13.72 5.04
N THR A 51 -11.73 13.27 6.20
CA THR A 51 -10.94 12.47 7.14
C THR A 51 -10.84 11.04 6.63
N ILE A 52 -9.61 10.52 6.54
CA ILE A 52 -9.34 9.14 6.11
C ILE A 52 -9.27 8.27 7.36
N HIS A 53 -10.23 7.36 7.51
CA HIS A 53 -10.22 6.37 8.57
C HIS A 53 -9.30 5.22 8.17
N VAL A 54 -8.31 4.95 9.02
CA VAL A 54 -7.27 3.96 8.77
C VAL A 54 -7.22 3.01 9.96
N HIS A 55 -7.22 1.72 9.67
CA HIS A 55 -6.83 0.69 10.61
C HIS A 55 -5.31 0.53 10.52
N TRP A 56 -4.59 1.08 11.48
CA TRP A 56 -3.13 1.01 11.55
C TRP A 56 -2.68 -0.36 12.07
N ASP A 57 -1.52 -0.82 11.62
CA ASP A 57 -1.01 -2.15 11.97
C ASP A 57 -0.69 -2.33 13.45
N ASN A 58 -0.46 -1.23 14.16
CA ASN A 58 -0.28 -1.23 15.62
C ASN A 58 -1.61 -1.38 16.39
N GLY A 59 -2.74 -1.50 15.69
CA GLY A 59 -4.08 -1.59 16.27
C GLY A 59 -4.74 -0.24 16.55
N CYS A 60 -4.11 0.88 16.21
CA CYS A 60 -4.77 2.19 16.26
C CYS A 60 -5.80 2.34 15.13
N CYS A 61 -6.87 3.09 15.42
CA CYS A 61 -7.90 3.44 14.44
C CYS A 61 -8.01 4.96 14.24
N LEU A 62 -6.91 5.70 14.46
CA LEU A 62 -6.90 7.16 14.41
C LEU A 62 -7.00 7.62 12.95
N GLY A 63 -7.93 8.54 12.67
CA GLY A 63 -8.16 9.06 11.33
C GLY A 63 -7.12 10.11 10.95
N VAL A 64 -6.77 10.17 9.67
CA VAL A 64 -5.90 11.18 9.07
C VAL A 64 -6.78 12.36 8.64
N VAL A 65 -6.68 13.48 9.35
CA VAL A 65 -7.46 14.68 9.08
C VAL A 65 -6.81 15.52 7.98
N TYR A 66 -7.58 15.84 6.94
CA TYR A 66 -7.09 16.65 5.82
C TYR A 66 -6.62 18.03 6.28
N GLY A 67 -5.32 18.31 6.10
CA GLY A 67 -4.69 19.60 6.42
C GLY A 67 -4.04 19.67 7.80
N GLU A 68 -4.25 18.67 8.66
CA GLU A 68 -3.57 18.52 9.96
C GLU A 68 -2.62 17.32 9.92
N ASP A 69 -3.13 16.16 9.48
CA ASP A 69 -2.35 14.93 9.34
C ASP A 69 -1.96 14.67 7.88
N SER A 70 -1.01 13.77 7.67
CA SER A 70 -0.57 13.38 6.32
C SER A 70 -0.25 11.90 6.22
N CYS A 71 -0.76 11.25 5.17
CA CYS A 71 -0.42 9.88 4.79
C CYS A 71 -0.19 9.78 3.29
N LYS A 72 0.67 8.83 2.89
CA LYS A 72 0.87 8.50 1.46
C LYS A 72 0.21 7.16 1.16
N LYS A 73 -0.40 7.04 -0.02
CA LYS A 73 -0.84 5.75 -0.54
C LYS A 73 0.38 4.94 -0.96
N LEU A 74 0.39 3.68 -0.58
CA LEU A 74 1.41 2.72 -1.00
C LEU A 74 1.01 2.07 -2.32
N ASP A 75 1.97 1.90 -3.22
CA ASP A 75 1.79 1.17 -4.48
C ASP A 75 1.93 -0.32 -4.18
N THR A 76 0.85 -0.89 -3.65
CA THR A 76 0.81 -2.31 -3.32
C THR A 76 0.76 -3.15 -4.56
N VAL A 77 1.51 -4.25 -4.57
CA VAL A 77 1.44 -5.24 -5.63
C VAL A 77 1.12 -6.61 -5.05
N LYS A 78 0.15 -7.28 -5.66
CA LYS A 78 -0.12 -8.69 -5.36
C LYS A 78 0.75 -9.55 -6.25
N VAL A 79 1.51 -10.46 -5.65
CA VAL A 79 2.28 -11.46 -6.38
C VAL A 79 1.71 -12.84 -6.06
N ILE A 80 1.44 -13.61 -7.12
CA ILE A 80 0.94 -14.97 -7.04
C ILE A 80 2.04 -15.89 -7.57
N CYS A 81 2.69 -16.61 -6.66
CA CYS A 81 3.80 -17.51 -6.99
C CYS A 81 3.46 -18.91 -6.48
N TYR A 82 3.47 -19.93 -7.34
CA TYR A 82 3.11 -21.31 -6.95
C TYR A 82 1.68 -21.46 -6.36
N ASN A 83 0.74 -20.59 -6.76
CA ASN A 83 -0.60 -20.45 -6.18
C ASN A 83 -0.64 -19.87 -4.75
N ASP A 84 0.49 -19.40 -4.23
CA ASP A 84 0.54 -18.63 -3.00
C ASP A 84 0.40 -17.14 -3.32
N GLU A 85 -0.53 -16.46 -2.66
CA GLU A 85 -0.82 -15.03 -2.88
C GLU A 85 -0.16 -14.19 -1.78
N GLU A 86 0.79 -13.35 -2.16
CA GLU A 86 1.45 -12.42 -1.25
C GLU A 86 1.19 -10.97 -1.68
N THR A 87 0.82 -10.12 -0.73
CA THR A 87 0.62 -8.68 -0.99
C THR A 87 1.80 -7.91 -0.44
N TRP A 88 2.49 -7.22 -1.32
CA TRP A 88 3.66 -6.42 -1.00
C TRP A 88 3.26 -4.96 -0.86
N ASP A 89 3.68 -4.32 0.23
CA ASP A 89 3.47 -2.89 0.48
C ASP A 89 4.27 -1.99 -0.48
N SER A 90 5.23 -2.55 -1.23
CA SER A 90 6.07 -1.82 -2.17
C SER A 90 6.50 -2.70 -3.33
N ARG A 91 6.25 -2.23 -4.56
CA ARG A 91 6.73 -2.91 -5.78
C ARG A 91 8.24 -3.07 -5.81
N ASP A 92 8.99 -2.08 -5.33
CA ASP A 92 10.46 -2.10 -5.30
C ASP A 92 10.99 -3.23 -4.41
N ASP A 93 10.41 -3.37 -3.22
CA ASP A 93 10.73 -4.44 -2.26
C ASP A 93 10.40 -5.83 -2.82
N ALA A 94 9.22 -5.97 -3.45
CA ALA A 94 8.85 -7.19 -4.16
C ALA A 94 9.84 -7.51 -5.30
N MET A 95 10.24 -6.49 -6.07
CA MET A 95 11.16 -6.66 -7.19
C MET A 95 12.53 -7.11 -6.72
N GLU A 96 13.08 -6.52 -5.66
CA GLU A 96 14.35 -6.93 -5.06
C GLU A 96 14.30 -8.38 -4.59
N PHE A 97 13.22 -8.77 -3.90
CA PHE A 97 13.01 -10.13 -3.44
C PHE A 97 13.04 -11.15 -4.59
N TYR A 98 12.23 -10.93 -5.63
CA TYR A 98 12.16 -11.87 -6.76
C TYR A 98 13.38 -11.83 -7.67
N LEU A 99 14.08 -10.69 -7.79
CA LEU A 99 15.37 -10.61 -8.48
C LEU A 99 16.43 -11.45 -7.77
N LYS A 100 16.48 -11.37 -6.44
CA LYS A 100 17.41 -12.18 -5.62
C LYS A 100 17.07 -13.67 -5.69
N ALA A 101 15.78 -14.01 -5.66
CA ALA A 101 15.31 -15.39 -5.83
C ALA A 101 15.67 -15.94 -7.22
N MET A 102 15.50 -15.14 -8.28
CA MET A 102 15.91 -15.49 -9.64
C MET A 102 17.42 -15.70 -9.77
N ALA A 103 18.24 -14.87 -9.12
CA ALA A 103 19.69 -15.01 -9.14
C ALA A 103 20.20 -16.24 -8.37
N SER A 104 19.39 -16.78 -7.45
CA SER A 104 19.74 -17.93 -6.59
C SER A 104 19.05 -19.24 -6.98
N SER A 105 18.26 -19.23 -8.06
CA SER A 105 17.50 -20.38 -8.56
C SER A 105 17.89 -20.72 -9.99
N GLU A 106 17.57 -21.94 -10.44
CA GLU A 106 17.90 -22.43 -11.77
C GLU A 106 16.70 -23.15 -12.40
N GLY A 107 16.70 -23.28 -13.73
CA GLY A 107 15.70 -24.06 -14.47
C GLY A 107 14.27 -23.47 -14.44
N SER A 108 13.28 -24.31 -14.13
CA SER A 108 11.87 -23.92 -14.17
C SER A 108 11.48 -22.91 -13.10
N GLU A 109 12.18 -22.89 -11.96
CA GLU A 109 11.93 -21.92 -10.89
C GLU A 109 12.41 -20.52 -11.28
N GLN A 110 13.62 -20.42 -11.82
CA GLN A 110 14.16 -19.16 -12.32
C GLN A 110 13.26 -18.52 -13.38
N SER A 111 12.67 -19.34 -14.27
CA SER A 111 11.75 -18.86 -15.31
C SER A 111 10.46 -18.26 -14.74
N ARG A 112 9.94 -18.82 -13.65
CA ARG A 112 8.77 -18.30 -12.93
C ARG A 112 9.06 -16.94 -12.29
N TYR A 113 10.19 -16.82 -11.58
CA TYR A 113 10.61 -15.55 -11.00
C TYR A 113 10.92 -14.50 -12.06
N ALA A 114 11.52 -14.88 -13.19
CA ALA A 114 11.75 -13.99 -14.34
C ALA A 114 10.45 -13.38 -14.86
N LYS A 115 9.38 -14.18 -14.93
CA LYS A 115 8.06 -13.71 -15.32
C LYS A 115 7.48 -12.72 -14.31
N ILE A 116 7.48 -13.06 -13.03
CA ILE A 116 7.01 -12.17 -11.95
C ILE A 116 7.75 -10.84 -11.99
N VAL A 117 9.08 -10.85 -12.09
CA VAL A 117 9.90 -9.63 -12.20
C VAL A 117 9.56 -8.81 -13.45
N SER A 118 9.30 -9.47 -14.57
CA SER A 118 8.86 -8.81 -15.80
C SER A 118 7.51 -8.09 -15.61
N GLU A 119 6.55 -8.74 -14.97
CA GLU A 119 5.23 -8.15 -14.68
C GLU A 119 5.31 -7.01 -13.66
N LEU A 120 6.17 -7.15 -12.65
CA LEU A 120 6.50 -6.08 -11.70
C LEU A 120 7.07 -4.88 -12.45
N ALA A 121 8.02 -5.10 -13.36
CA ALA A 121 8.62 -4.05 -14.18
C ALA A 121 7.62 -3.39 -15.14
N MET A 122 6.61 -4.13 -15.62
CA MET A 122 5.51 -3.60 -16.44
C MET A 122 4.49 -2.76 -15.64
N GLY A 123 4.63 -2.69 -14.32
CA GLY A 123 3.71 -1.92 -13.47
C GLY A 123 2.36 -2.59 -13.25
N LYS A 124 2.26 -3.92 -13.39
CA LYS A 124 1.01 -4.63 -13.10
C LYS A 124 0.70 -4.57 -11.60
N ALA A 125 -0.59 -4.48 -11.26
CA ALA A 125 -1.07 -4.52 -9.88
C ALA A 125 -1.14 -5.96 -9.33
N VAL A 126 -1.28 -6.94 -10.23
CA VAL A 126 -1.25 -8.37 -9.94
C VAL A 126 -0.23 -9.02 -10.87
N CYS A 127 0.76 -9.69 -10.30
CA CYS A 127 1.82 -10.41 -11.01
C CYS A 127 1.69 -11.90 -10.69
N THR A 128 1.84 -12.80 -11.67
CA THR A 128 1.72 -14.25 -11.50
C THR A 128 2.74 -15.03 -12.31
N ASP A 129 3.21 -16.16 -11.77
CA ASP A 129 4.04 -17.10 -12.53
C ASP A 129 3.24 -17.95 -13.55
N SER A 130 1.90 -17.95 -13.46
CA SER A 130 1.02 -18.74 -14.32
C SER A 130 1.00 -18.22 -15.76
N GLU A 131 1.26 -19.08 -16.73
CA GLU A 131 0.99 -18.84 -18.15
C GLU A 131 -0.52 -18.62 -18.34
N GLU A 132 -0.93 -17.37 -18.59
CA GLU A 132 -2.29 -17.04 -19.05
C GLU A 132 -2.63 -17.78 -20.35
#